data_AF-F9Q658-F1
#
_entry.id   AF-F9Q658-F1
#
_cell.length_a   1.000
_cell.length_b   1.000
_cell.length_c   1.000
_cell.angle_alpha   90.00
_cell.angle_beta   90.00
_cell.angle_gamma   90.00
#
_symmetry.space_group_name_H-M   'P 1'
#
loop_
_entity.id
_entity.type
_entity.pdbx_description
1 polymer ?
#
loop_
_entity_poly.entity_id
_entity_poly.type
_entity_poly.pdbx_seq_one_letter_code
_entity_poly.pdbx_strand_id
1 'polypeptide(L)'
;MRHYYRGGLWGKFNRDRYRLGALAQTRSFAEFRLLHQLHAAGLAVPKPIAARVTIGRLGICYQADILLEKLQDGEDLCGYLVRNNLNGTEWQRIGGLIRQMHDLQVCHTDLNAHNIFVQEKGEKQYWLLDFDKCGLQPGEHWKSNNLERLHRSFLKEVGRMGIHFTEADWQQLKSGYQG
;
A
#
# COMPACT_ATOMS: atom_id res chain seq x y z
N MET A 1 -12.49 -12.57 1.94
CA MET A 1 -11.52 -12.85 3.01
C MET A 1 -10.17 -13.01 2.34
N ARG A 2 -9.24 -12.07 2.53
CA ARG A 2 -7.87 -12.27 2.04
C ARG A 2 -7.24 -13.24 3.04
N HIS A 3 -7.31 -14.53 2.73
CA HIS A 3 -6.51 -15.50 3.44
C HIS A 3 -5.05 -15.14 3.17
N TYR A 4 -4.20 -15.10 4.20
CA TYR A 4 -2.76 -15.10 3.96
C TYR A 4 -2.35 -16.50 3.46
N TYR A 5 -2.68 -16.78 2.19
CA TYR A 5 -2.04 -17.76 1.35
C TYR A 5 -1.73 -17.05 0.02
N ARG A 6 -0.43 -16.81 -0.20
CA ARG A 6 0.11 -16.04 -1.32
C ARG A 6 -0.36 -16.60 -2.66
N GLY A 7 -1.36 -15.96 -3.27
CA GLY A 7 -1.61 -16.04 -4.70
C GLY A 7 -0.81 -14.94 -5.41
N GLY A 8 0.12 -15.33 -6.28
CA GLY A 8 0.96 -14.44 -7.10
C GLY A 8 2.46 -14.74 -6.99
N LEU A 9 2.93 -15.72 -7.77
CA LEU A 9 4.30 -16.10 -8.21
C LEU A 9 5.53 -16.03 -7.27
N TRP A 10 5.48 -15.47 -6.06
CA TRP A 10 6.63 -15.33 -5.14
C TRP A 10 6.44 -16.09 -3.82
N GLY A 11 5.68 -17.19 -3.89
CA GLY A 11 5.37 -18.11 -2.77
C GLY A 11 6.50 -19.03 -2.30
N LYS A 12 7.76 -18.67 -2.53
CA LYS A 12 8.95 -19.40 -2.06
C LYS A 12 9.95 -18.34 -1.60
N PHE A 13 9.83 -17.76 -0.42
CA PHE A 13 10.50 -18.20 0.80
C PHE A 13 9.90 -17.34 1.93
N ASN A 14 9.13 -17.91 2.84
CA ASN A 14 9.32 -17.71 4.29
C ASN A 14 8.36 -18.65 5.03
N ARG A 15 8.90 -19.46 5.93
CA ARG A 15 8.14 -20.43 6.73
C ARG A 15 7.49 -19.69 7.90
N ASP A 16 6.23 -19.30 7.79
CA ASP A 16 5.53 -18.48 8.78
C ASP A 16 5.28 -19.23 10.10
N ARG A 17 6.08 -18.91 11.12
CA ARG A 17 5.84 -19.19 12.54
C ARG A 17 6.28 -17.96 13.35
N TYR A 18 5.33 -17.11 13.72
CA TYR A 18 5.60 -15.93 14.57
C TYR A 18 5.47 -16.30 16.04
N ARG A 19 6.38 -15.80 16.90
CA ARG A 19 6.30 -15.95 18.36
C ARG A 19 5.09 -15.14 18.89
N LEU A 20 4.29 -15.76 19.75
CA LEU A 20 3.11 -15.13 20.34
C LEU A 20 3.53 -13.95 21.24
N GLY A 21 3.24 -12.72 20.81
CA GLY A 21 3.21 -11.52 21.65
C GLY A 21 1.78 -11.19 22.09
N ALA A 22 1.52 -9.95 22.54
CA ALA A 22 0.15 -9.49 22.80
C ALA A 22 -0.71 -9.56 21.52
N LEU A 23 -1.97 -9.99 21.61
CA LEU A 23 -2.90 -10.10 20.46
C LEU A 23 -2.98 -8.83 19.62
N ALA A 24 -2.89 -7.66 20.27
CA ALA A 24 -2.84 -6.36 19.61
C ALA A 24 -1.63 -6.20 18.68
N GLN A 25 -0.50 -6.84 18.96
CA GLN A 25 0.73 -6.75 18.17
C GLN A 25 0.78 -7.76 17.01
N THR A 26 -0.23 -8.63 16.89
CA THR A 26 -0.33 -9.52 15.73
C THR A 26 -0.52 -8.71 14.45
N ARG A 27 0.04 -9.22 13.35
CA ARG A 27 0.09 -8.55 12.05
C ARG A 27 -1.28 -8.06 11.58
N SER A 28 -2.30 -8.92 11.61
CA SER A 28 -3.66 -8.57 11.15
C SER A 28 -4.33 -7.51 12.02
N PHE A 29 -4.20 -7.58 13.35
CA PHE A 29 -4.79 -6.57 14.23
C PHE A 29 -4.04 -5.23 14.18
N ALA A 30 -2.72 -5.24 13.99
CA ALA A 30 -1.93 -4.02 13.82
C ALA A 30 -2.33 -3.29 12.53
N GLU A 31 -2.36 -4.00 11.40
CA GLU A 31 -2.78 -3.46 10.11
C GLU A 31 -4.25 -2.99 10.15
N PHE A 32 -5.15 -3.78 10.74
CA PHE A 32 -6.56 -3.41 10.90
C PHE A 32 -6.75 -2.08 11.64
N ARG A 33 -6.03 -1.89 12.75
CA ARG A 33 -6.11 -0.63 13.52
C ARG A 33 -5.52 0.54 12.74
N LEU A 34 -4.40 0.35 12.07
CA LEU A 34 -3.78 1.39 11.25
C LEU A 34 -4.71 1.82 10.11
N LEU A 35 -5.25 0.86 9.35
CA LEU A 35 -6.21 1.13 8.27
C LEU A 35 -7.47 1.82 8.79
N HIS A 36 -7.95 1.46 9.98
CA HIS A 36 -9.12 2.11 10.57
C HIS A 36 -8.82 3.58 10.90
N GLN A 37 -7.65 3.88 11.44
CA GLN A 37 -7.21 5.26 11.72
C GLN A 37 -7.05 6.07 10.44
N LEU A 38 -6.38 5.49 9.42
CA LEU A 38 -6.17 6.14 8.13
C LEU A 38 -7.47 6.43 7.40
N HIS A 39 -8.38 5.45 7.33
CA HIS A 39 -9.70 5.64 6.75
C HIS A 39 -10.51 6.69 7.51
N ALA A 40 -10.48 6.68 8.85
CA ALA A 40 -11.16 7.70 9.67
C ALA A 40 -10.58 9.12 9.47
N ALA A 41 -9.28 9.22 9.16
CA ALA A 41 -8.60 10.46 8.81
C ALA A 41 -8.84 10.90 7.34
N GLY A 42 -9.68 10.18 6.59
CA GLY A 42 -10.03 10.50 5.21
C GLY A 42 -8.95 10.17 4.19
N LEU A 43 -7.94 9.36 4.54
CA LEU A 43 -6.99 8.84 3.56
C LEU A 43 -7.69 7.79 2.69
N ALA A 44 -7.48 7.84 1.37
CA ALA A 44 -8.01 6.84 0.44
C ALA A 44 -7.27 5.50 0.59
N VAL A 45 -7.75 4.69 1.53
CA VAL A 45 -7.29 3.32 1.82
C VAL A 45 -8.50 2.38 1.93
N PRO A 46 -8.35 1.09 1.58
CA PRO A 46 -9.42 0.13 1.73
C PRO A 46 -9.93 0.05 3.18
N LYS A 47 -11.23 0.28 3.38
CA LYS A 47 -11.89 0.11 4.67
C LYS A 47 -11.62 -1.28 5.25
N PRO A 48 -11.07 -1.37 6.47
CA PRO A 48 -10.92 -2.65 7.15
C PRO A 48 -12.28 -3.09 7.72
N ILE A 49 -12.67 -4.34 7.44
CA ILE A 49 -13.97 -4.90 7.84
C ILE A 49 -13.82 -5.83 9.05
N ALA A 50 -12.83 -6.74 9.03
CA ALA A 50 -12.58 -7.65 10.14
C ALA A 50 -11.11 -8.09 10.18
N ALA A 51 -10.63 -8.48 11.36
CA ALA A 51 -9.36 -9.16 11.56
C ALA A 51 -9.56 -10.41 12.43
N ARG A 52 -8.80 -11.47 12.14
CA ARG A 52 -8.83 -12.73 12.87
C ARG A 52 -7.40 -13.15 13.22
N VAL A 53 -7.27 -13.79 14.38
CA VAL A 53 -6.07 -14.53 14.79
C VAL A 53 -6.49 -15.92 15.28
N THR A 54 -5.85 -16.96 14.77
CA THR A 54 -6.03 -18.34 15.23
C THR A 54 -4.74 -18.81 15.89
N ILE A 55 -4.79 -19.14 17.17
CA ILE A 55 -3.62 -19.62 17.92
C ILE A 55 -3.47 -21.13 17.71
N GLY A 56 -2.26 -21.58 17.38
CA GLY A 56 -1.95 -22.99 17.20
C GLY A 56 -2.00 -23.76 18.52
N ARG A 57 -2.21 -25.09 18.45
CA ARG A 57 -2.43 -25.98 19.61
C ARG A 57 -1.38 -25.87 20.73
N LEU A 58 -0.14 -25.52 20.39
CA LEU A 58 0.95 -25.39 21.35
C LEU A 58 1.12 -23.97 21.92
N GLY A 59 0.26 -23.00 21.55
CA GLY A 59 0.35 -21.61 22.02
C GLY A 59 1.56 -20.80 21.51
N ILE A 60 2.48 -21.42 20.77
CA ILE A 60 3.75 -20.80 20.33
C ILE A 60 3.63 -20.15 18.95
N CYS A 61 2.61 -20.49 18.17
CA CYS A 61 2.41 -20.03 16.79
C CYS A 61 0.99 -19.49 16.62
N TYR A 62 0.80 -18.55 15.70
CA TYR A 62 -0.53 -18.06 15.30
C TYR A 62 -0.65 -17.92 13.77
N GLN A 63 -1.89 -17.98 13.28
CA GLN A 63 -2.31 -17.56 11.94
C GLN A 63 -3.08 -16.25 12.06
N ALA A 64 -2.97 -15.36 11.08
CA ALA A 64 -3.62 -14.07 11.05
C ALA A 64 -4.34 -13.88 9.70
N ASP A 65 -5.56 -13.35 9.72
CA ASP A 65 -6.32 -12.99 8.53
C ASP A 65 -6.88 -11.57 8.68
N ILE A 66 -6.97 -10.83 7.57
CA ILE A 66 -7.63 -9.54 7.50
C ILE A 66 -8.63 -9.52 6.33
N LEU A 67 -9.78 -8.91 6.56
CA LEU A 67 -10.81 -8.68 5.56
C LEU A 67 -10.90 -7.17 5.33
N LEU A 68 -10.59 -6.76 4.12
CA LEU A 68 -10.71 -5.39 3.64
C LEU A 68 -11.88 -5.29 2.67
N GLU A 69 -12.39 -4.08 2.48
CA GLU A 69 -13.30 -3.81 1.37
C GLU A 69 -12.64 -4.15 0.03
N LYS A 70 -13.47 -4.58 -0.91
CA LYS A 70 -13.03 -4.82 -2.28
C LYS A 70 -13.27 -3.54 -3.08
N LEU A 71 -12.19 -2.91 -3.50
CA LEU A 71 -12.25 -1.87 -4.52
C LEU A 71 -12.70 -2.51 -5.85
N GLN A 72 -13.73 -1.93 -6.47
CA GLN A 72 -14.29 -2.40 -7.73
C GLN A 72 -13.79 -1.53 -8.88
N ASP A 73 -13.87 -2.05 -10.10
CA ASP A 73 -13.68 -1.28 -11.33
C ASP A 73 -12.31 -0.58 -11.41
N GLY A 74 -11.24 -1.33 -11.16
CA GLY A 74 -9.89 -0.82 -11.17
C GLY A 74 -8.81 -1.90 -11.07
N GLU A 75 -7.56 -1.47 -11.04
CA GLU A 75 -6.37 -2.32 -11.03
C GLU A 75 -5.19 -1.63 -10.33
N ASP A 76 -4.07 -2.34 -10.14
CA ASP A 76 -2.84 -1.71 -9.67
C ASP A 76 -2.21 -0.79 -10.72
N LEU A 77 -1.55 0.28 -10.28
CA LEU A 77 -1.03 1.33 -11.15
C LEU A 77 -0.01 0.81 -12.16
N CYS A 78 0.80 -0.21 -11.83
CA CYS A 78 1.68 -0.82 -12.82
C CYS A 78 0.89 -1.46 -13.96
N GLY A 79 -0.12 -2.28 -13.65
CA GLY A 79 -1.01 -2.88 -14.65
C GLY A 79 -1.69 -1.83 -15.53
N TYR A 80 -2.14 -0.74 -14.90
CA TYR A 80 -2.74 0.39 -15.60
C TYR A 80 -1.77 1.07 -16.58
N LEU A 81 -0.55 1.37 -16.14
CA LEU A 81 0.45 2.09 -16.93
C LEU A 81 1.07 1.28 -18.08
N VAL A 82 0.85 -0.04 -18.16
CA VAL A 82 1.23 -0.82 -19.36
C VAL A 82 0.42 -0.39 -20.58
N ARG A 83 -0.85 -0.02 -20.38
CA ARG A 83 -1.81 0.26 -21.47
C ARG A 83 -2.26 1.72 -21.54
N ASN A 84 -2.10 2.46 -20.46
CA ASN A 84 -2.61 3.82 -20.32
C ASN A 84 -1.50 4.79 -19.91
N ASN A 85 -1.78 6.08 -20.04
CA ASN A 85 -0.97 7.16 -19.47
C ASN A 85 -1.80 7.91 -18.42
N LEU A 86 -1.12 8.50 -17.45
CA LEU A 86 -1.69 9.50 -16.57
C LEU A 86 -1.26 10.89 -17.04
N ASN A 87 -2.17 11.84 -16.99
CA ASN A 87 -1.86 13.25 -17.21
C ASN A 87 -1.22 13.87 -15.96
N GLY A 88 -0.70 15.09 -16.07
CA GLY A 88 -0.01 15.76 -14.96
C GLY A 88 -0.87 15.92 -13.70
N THR A 89 -2.17 16.23 -13.83
CA THR A 89 -3.07 16.38 -12.67
C THR A 89 -3.33 15.05 -11.96
N GLU A 90 -3.35 13.96 -12.71
CA GLU A 90 -3.49 12.60 -12.17
C GLU A 90 -2.26 12.18 -11.36
N TRP A 91 -1.07 12.46 -11.88
CA TRP A 91 0.17 12.26 -11.13
C TRP A 91 0.23 13.11 -9.85
N GLN A 92 -0.19 14.38 -9.94
CA GLN A 92 -0.25 15.26 -8.79
C GLN A 92 -1.22 14.74 -7.71
N ARG A 93 -2.37 14.17 -8.09
CA ARG A 93 -3.31 13.53 -7.15
C ARG A 93 -2.66 12.37 -6.39
N ILE A 94 -1.88 11.52 -7.08
CA ILE A 94 -1.11 10.45 -6.43
C ILE A 94 -0.08 11.02 -5.46
N GLY A 95 0.64 12.08 -5.86
CA GLY A 95 1.59 12.80 -5.00
C GLY A 95 0.94 13.33 -3.72
N GLY A 96 -0.22 13.99 -3.86
CA GLY A 96 -1.00 14.52 -2.74
C GLY A 96 -1.52 13.41 -1.81
N LEU A 97 -1.93 12.27 -2.36
CA LEU A 97 -2.34 11.10 -1.58
C LEU A 97 -1.20 10.57 -0.70
N ILE A 98 0.01 10.45 -1.27
CA ILE A 98 1.21 10.05 -0.51
C ILE A 98 1.55 11.10 0.54
N ARG A 99 1.40 12.39 0.21
CA ARG A 99 1.62 13.48 1.17
C ARG A 99 0.67 13.39 2.35
N GLN A 100 -0.62 13.17 2.11
CA GLN A 100 -1.62 13.01 3.17
C GLN A 100 -1.25 11.86 4.12
N MET A 101 -0.80 10.72 3.60
CA MET A 101 -0.29 9.61 4.43
C MET A 101 0.93 10.03 5.26
N HIS A 102 1.88 10.75 4.65
CA HIS A 102 3.08 11.21 5.33
C HIS A 102 2.79 12.28 6.41
N ASP A 103 1.78 13.12 6.21
CA ASP A 103 1.35 14.12 7.18
C ASP A 103 0.67 13.47 8.39
N LEU A 104 0.01 12.32 8.19
CA LEU A 104 -0.45 11.43 9.26
C LEU A 104 0.70 10.67 9.96
N GLN A 105 1.96 10.95 9.59
CA GLN A 105 3.17 10.32 10.12
C GLN A 105 3.19 8.81 9.91
N VAL A 106 2.57 8.29 8.84
CA VAL A 106 2.58 6.87 8.52
C VAL A 106 3.66 6.56 7.48
N CYS A 107 4.63 5.73 7.87
CA CYS A 107 5.66 5.24 6.97
C CYS A 107 5.17 3.96 6.28
N HIS A 108 5.07 4.00 4.96
CA HIS A 108 4.64 2.85 4.16
C HIS A 108 5.84 2.01 3.79
N THR A 109 6.12 0.95 4.57
CA THR A 109 7.38 0.19 4.50
C THR A 109 7.66 -0.44 3.13
N ASP A 110 6.61 -0.71 2.35
CA ASP A 110 6.69 -1.21 0.97
C ASP A 110 5.97 -0.31 -0.06
N LEU A 111 6.14 1.02 0.03
CA LEU A 111 5.54 1.91 -0.97
C LEU A 111 6.13 1.65 -2.36
N ASN A 112 5.31 1.13 -3.26
CA ASN A 112 5.67 0.81 -4.63
C ASN A 112 4.44 0.98 -5.54
N ALA A 113 4.65 1.02 -6.86
CA ALA A 113 3.58 1.28 -7.81
C ALA A 113 2.49 0.18 -7.86
N HIS A 114 2.77 -1.07 -7.45
CA HIS A 114 1.72 -2.09 -7.32
C HIS A 114 0.81 -1.87 -6.10
N ASN A 115 1.27 -1.10 -5.12
CA ASN A 115 0.51 -0.74 -3.92
C ASN A 115 -0.28 0.57 -4.09
N ILE A 116 -0.40 1.05 -5.33
CA ILE A 116 -1.29 2.15 -5.70
C ILE A 116 -2.38 1.56 -6.59
N PHE A 117 -3.64 1.73 -6.21
CA PHE A 117 -4.79 1.28 -7.00
C PHE A 117 -5.36 2.44 -7.80
N VAL A 118 -5.73 2.18 -9.05
CA VAL A 118 -6.44 3.11 -9.92
C VAL A 118 -7.87 2.60 -10.07
N GLN A 119 -8.83 3.38 -9.61
CA GLN A 119 -10.26 3.09 -9.77
C GLN A 119 -10.82 3.97 -10.89
N GLU A 120 -11.37 3.35 -11.93
CA GLU A 120 -11.74 4.02 -13.18
C GLU A 120 -13.22 4.43 -13.26
N LYS A 121 -14.08 3.87 -12.42
CA LYS A 121 -15.53 4.14 -12.51
C LYS A 121 -15.87 5.55 -12.02
N GLY A 122 -16.31 6.40 -12.95
CA GLY A 122 -16.70 7.78 -12.67
C GLY A 122 -15.50 8.71 -12.74
N GLU A 123 -15.35 9.61 -11.76
CA GLU A 123 -14.09 10.33 -11.61
C GLU A 123 -13.00 9.36 -11.14
N LYS A 124 -11.85 9.36 -11.83
CA LYS A 124 -10.75 8.46 -11.50
C LYS A 124 -10.21 8.76 -10.09
N GLN A 125 -10.13 7.72 -9.27
CA GLN A 125 -9.66 7.78 -7.89
C GLN A 125 -8.42 6.92 -7.69
N TYR A 126 -7.60 7.31 -6.71
CA TYR A 126 -6.37 6.63 -6.35
C TYR A 126 -6.40 6.21 -4.89
N TRP A 127 -5.91 5.00 -4.62
CA TRP A 127 -5.91 4.43 -3.28
C TRP A 127 -4.53 3.85 -2.96
N LEU A 128 -4.14 3.93 -1.69
CA LEU A 128 -2.97 3.22 -1.18
C LEU A 128 -3.40 1.86 -0.64
N LEU A 129 -2.65 0.82 -1.00
CA LEU A 129 -2.91 -0.57 -0.63
C LEU A 129 -1.74 -1.12 0.20
N ASP A 130 -2.00 -2.23 0.90
CA ASP A 130 -1.00 -3.06 1.59
C ASP A 130 -0.20 -2.30 2.68
N PHE A 131 -0.90 -2.01 3.78
CA PHE A 131 -0.31 -1.38 4.96
C PHE A 131 0.36 -2.40 5.90
N ASP A 132 0.69 -3.58 5.38
CA ASP A 132 1.39 -4.57 6.17
C ASP A 132 2.73 -4.02 6.68
N LYS A 133 2.99 -4.24 7.98
CA LYS A 133 4.17 -3.73 8.71
C LYS A 133 4.37 -2.22 8.63
N CYS A 134 3.38 -1.47 8.13
CA CYS A 134 3.39 -0.03 8.18
C CYS A 134 3.04 0.44 9.59
N GLY A 135 3.37 1.69 9.89
CA GLY A 135 3.12 2.23 11.22
C GLY A 135 3.47 3.70 11.34
N LEU A 136 3.13 4.25 12.50
CA LEU A 136 3.47 5.62 12.84
C LEU A 136 5.00 5.74 13.01
N GLN A 137 5.58 6.67 12.29
CA GLN A 137 6.99 7.02 12.37
C GLN A 137 7.11 8.54 12.45
N PRO A 138 7.37 9.10 13.64
CA PRO A 138 7.57 10.53 13.80
C PRO A 138 8.78 11.05 13.02
N GLY A 139 8.63 12.25 12.46
CA GLY A 139 9.69 13.00 11.78
C GLY A 139 9.61 12.93 10.26
N GLU A 140 10.56 13.60 9.62
CA GLU A 140 10.55 13.82 8.16
C GLU A 140 11.61 13.00 7.42
N HIS A 141 12.64 12.52 8.12
CA HIS A 141 13.84 11.92 7.52
C HIS A 141 13.55 10.63 6.71
N TRP A 142 12.45 9.94 7.00
CA TRP A 142 12.07 8.72 6.29
C TRP A 142 11.22 8.99 5.04
N LYS A 143 10.62 10.17 4.91
CA LYS A 143 9.69 10.49 3.81
C LYS A 143 10.38 10.50 2.45
N SER A 144 11.59 11.03 2.37
CA SER A 144 12.41 10.99 1.15
C SER A 144 12.73 9.56 0.73
N ASN A 145 13.17 8.72 1.68
CA ASN A 145 13.43 7.30 1.44
C ASN A 145 12.17 6.56 0.96
N ASN A 146 10.99 6.96 1.46
CA ASN A 146 9.73 6.36 1.04
C ASN A 146 9.39 6.72 -0.42
N LEU A 147 9.57 7.97 -0.81
CA LEU A 147 9.43 8.43 -2.20
C LEU A 147 10.47 7.80 -3.13
N GLU A 148 11.73 7.70 -2.71
CA GLU A 148 12.80 7.06 -3.49
C GLU A 148 12.53 5.56 -3.72
N ARG A 149 11.91 4.87 -2.75
CA ARG A 149 11.44 3.49 -2.94
C ARG A 149 10.40 3.41 -4.05
N LEU A 150 9.42 4.32 -4.04
CA LEU A 150 8.40 4.40 -5.07
C LEU A 150 9.01 4.69 -6.45
N HIS A 151 9.89 5.68 -6.56
CA HIS A 151 10.58 6.02 -7.82
C HIS A 151 11.37 4.85 -8.38
N ARG A 152 12.17 4.17 -7.55
CA ARG A 152 12.89 2.95 -7.97
C ARG A 152 11.95 1.84 -8.42
N SER A 153 10.77 1.73 -7.81
CA SER A 153 9.77 0.76 -8.26
C SER A 153 9.26 1.09 -9.67
N PHE A 154 8.97 2.35 -10.00
CA PHE A 154 8.60 2.73 -11.37
C PHE A 154 9.73 2.42 -12.37
N LEU A 155 10.97 2.83 -12.08
CA LEU A 155 12.11 2.56 -12.97
C LEU A 155 12.33 1.06 -13.22
N LYS A 156 12.15 0.24 -12.17
CA LYS A 156 12.21 -1.22 -12.29
C LYS A 156 11.11 -1.75 -13.22
N GLU A 157 9.88 -1.26 -13.06
CA GLU A 157 8.72 -1.74 -13.82
C GLU A 157 8.70 -1.22 -15.26
N VAL A 158 9.36 -0.11 -15.57
CA VAL A 158 9.65 0.30 -16.96
C VAL A 158 10.46 -0.80 -17.66
N GLY A 159 11.52 -1.30 -17.03
CA GLY A 159 12.34 -2.37 -17.60
C GLY A 159 11.68 -3.75 -17.58
N ARG A 160 10.86 -4.05 -16.56
CA ARG A 160 10.25 -5.38 -16.37
C ARG A 160 8.96 -5.58 -17.15
N MET A 161 8.06 -4.60 -17.10
CA MET A 161 6.71 -4.67 -17.65
C MET A 161 6.49 -3.73 -18.82
N GLY A 162 7.42 -2.82 -19.11
CA GLY A 162 7.25 -1.83 -20.17
C GLY A 162 6.20 -0.78 -19.85
N ILE A 163 6.00 -0.45 -18.56
CA ILE A 163 5.04 0.60 -18.18
C ILE A 163 5.42 1.95 -18.81
N HIS A 164 4.42 2.73 -19.18
CA HIS A 164 4.61 4.10 -19.65
C HIS A 164 4.86 5.02 -18.45
N PHE A 165 6.14 5.23 -18.14
CA PHE A 165 6.57 6.13 -17.08
C PHE A 165 7.85 6.86 -17.50
N THR A 166 7.88 8.17 -17.27
CA THR A 166 9.00 9.05 -17.58
C THR A 166 9.43 9.84 -16.37
N GLU A 167 10.60 10.47 -16.45
CA GLU A 167 11.05 11.36 -15.38
C GLU A 167 10.15 12.61 -15.27
N ALA A 168 9.49 13.04 -16.35
CA ALA A 168 8.52 14.14 -16.31
C ALA A 168 7.29 13.78 -15.44
N ASP A 169 6.81 12.54 -15.54
CA ASP A 169 5.73 12.01 -14.70
C ASP A 169 6.12 12.03 -13.21
N TRP A 170 7.37 11.66 -12.91
CA TRP A 170 7.90 11.75 -11.55
C TRP A 170 7.91 13.18 -11.01
N GLN A 171 8.26 14.17 -11.84
CA GLN A 171 8.21 15.58 -11.44
C GLN A 171 6.77 16.02 -11.15
N GLN A 172 5.77 15.55 -11.91
CA GLN A 172 4.36 15.86 -11.65
C GLN A 172 3.90 15.25 -10.31
N LEU A 173 4.28 14.00 -10.02
CA LEU A 173 3.99 13.38 -8.73
C LEU A 173 4.62 14.18 -7.58
N LYS A 174 5.91 14.53 -7.69
CA LYS A 174 6.59 15.35 -6.67
C LYS A 174 5.96 16.73 -6.51
N SER A 175 5.50 17.36 -7.60
CA SER A 175 4.79 18.63 -7.55
C SER A 175 3.51 18.51 -6.72
N GLY A 176 2.73 17.45 -6.91
CA GLY A 176 1.52 17.21 -6.10
C GLY A 176 1.81 16.82 -4.66
N TYR A 177 2.98 16.24 -4.37
CA TYR A 177 3.43 15.96 -3.01
C TYR A 177 3.87 17.22 -2.24
N GLN A 178 4.40 18.21 -2.96
CA GLN A 178 4.93 19.46 -2.40
C GLN A 178 3.88 20.56 -2.23
N GLY A 179 2.87 20.59 -3.10
CA GLY A 179 1.74 21.52 -3.04
C GLY A 179 0.84 21.29 -1.83
#